data_AF-A0A919ERJ4-F1
#
_entry.id   AF-A0A919ERJ4-F1
#
_cell.length_a   1.000
_cell.length_b   1.000
_cell.length_c   1.000
_cell.angle_alpha   90.00
_cell.angle_beta   90.00
_cell.angle_gamma   90.00
#
_symmetry.space_group_name_H-M   'P 1'
#
loop_
_entity.id
_entity.type
_entity.pdbx_description
1 polymer ?
#
loop_
_entity_poly.entity_id
_entity_poly.type
_entity_poly.pdbx_seq_one_letter_code
_entity_poly.pdbx_strand_id
1 'polypeptide(L)'
;MPRPRKKTSSLSHQQQLARALNQACGCGYQEALRRVVEAARQRLLPPVLDQAGRAAALELLLAPDRPVGPQLRPVITEHLQQRMLTAFRAAHWPVEADGAAECGQWTGWPGPVRSSLARTRGPLPRAIPEDPDDPGHNDLTQDPEWTFIAPRIMDLEPEAMVLTLPGSTPAAELVQQVSAAFAAARAAHIAKLSDRRACEVCADPYPADHLLTVTEAARPRVCPACAFSNELVDLHPLQLASDLDRLFHQDITLPAGWTAVAALLACAGGQAFLERLRGDDGRRLAADHWADAGRLWIPLPPAARPAALAGFGPGASLAAVVEAVDRTHPQLTGQVRSLIGDELNAELEDGEDAYDPDNYFVARLWPAVVAYAVCLGTQAQERPRQRPPWHVVDQFAIDSLEDAFEQVGSDLSGAEPGAYWTLTLGVEVVAEALGWPVRTTTTAGGGRA
;
A
#
# COMPACT_ATOMS: atom_id res chain seq x y z
N MET A 1 18.94 -50.46 68.61
CA MET A 1 17.90 -49.68 67.91
C MET A 1 17.98 -49.98 66.40
N PRO A 2 16.92 -50.54 65.78
CA PRO A 2 16.93 -50.84 64.35
C PRO A 2 16.65 -49.58 63.52
N ARG A 3 17.44 -49.37 62.46
CA ARG A 3 17.32 -48.24 61.51
C ARG A 3 16.00 -48.31 60.71
N PRO A 4 15.33 -47.19 60.44
CA PRO A 4 14.09 -47.17 59.66
C PRO A 4 14.37 -47.53 58.19
N ARG A 5 13.56 -48.43 57.63
CA ARG A 5 13.57 -48.78 56.19
C ARG A 5 13.15 -47.55 55.36
N LYS A 6 13.96 -47.17 54.38
CA LYS A 6 13.63 -46.17 53.35
C LYS A 6 12.38 -46.63 52.57
N LYS A 7 11.31 -45.83 52.57
CA LYS A 7 10.17 -45.97 51.66
C LYS A 7 10.64 -45.67 50.23
N THR A 8 10.71 -46.67 49.36
CA THR A 8 10.82 -46.49 47.91
C THR A 8 9.52 -45.88 47.39
N SER A 9 9.58 -44.69 46.78
CA SER A 9 8.42 -44.10 46.11
C SER A 9 8.02 -44.98 44.93
N SER A 10 6.77 -45.46 44.94
CA SER A 10 6.21 -46.19 43.81
C SER A 10 6.09 -45.24 42.62
N LEU A 11 6.85 -45.50 41.55
CA LEU A 11 6.79 -44.76 40.30
C LEU A 11 5.38 -44.84 39.69
N SER A 12 4.91 -43.76 39.07
CA SER A 12 3.61 -43.77 38.39
C SER A 12 3.60 -44.77 37.23
N HIS A 13 2.43 -45.30 36.87
CA HIS A 13 2.29 -46.27 35.77
C HIS A 13 2.85 -45.72 34.44
N GLN A 14 2.73 -44.42 34.20
CA GLN A 14 3.29 -43.73 33.03
C GLN A 14 4.82 -43.65 33.08
N GLN A 15 5.42 -43.41 34.25
CA GLN A 15 6.88 -43.41 34.41
C GLN A 15 7.47 -44.82 34.24
N GLN A 16 6.76 -45.85 34.71
CA GLN A 16 7.17 -47.24 34.50
C GLN A 16 7.12 -47.62 33.02
N LEU A 17 6.07 -47.21 32.30
CA LEU A 17 5.95 -47.42 30.86
C LEU A 17 7.01 -46.63 30.07
N ALA A 18 7.30 -45.40 30.46
CA ALA A 18 8.36 -44.58 29.85
C ALA A 18 9.76 -45.20 30.05
N ARG A 19 10.03 -45.79 31.23
CA ARG A 19 11.28 -46.55 31.45
C ARG A 19 11.36 -47.78 30.56
N ALA A 20 10.27 -48.55 30.45
CA ALA A 20 10.23 -49.74 29.60
C ALA A 20 10.40 -49.38 28.12
N LEU A 21 9.78 -48.29 27.66
CA LEU A 21 9.93 -47.78 26.29
C LEU A 21 11.37 -47.32 26.01
N ASN A 22 11.97 -46.54 26.92
CA ASN A 22 13.38 -46.14 26.79
C ASN A 22 14.33 -47.34 26.76
N GLN A 23 14.07 -48.38 27.56
CA GLN A 23 14.86 -49.61 27.55
C GLN A 23 14.71 -50.38 26.24
N ALA A 24 13.53 -50.37 25.63
CA ALA A 24 13.25 -51.13 24.42
C ALA A 24 13.79 -50.46 23.13
N CYS A 25 13.73 -49.12 23.03
CA CYS A 25 14.11 -48.41 21.79
C CYS A 25 15.24 -47.38 21.93
N GLY A 26 15.76 -47.15 23.14
CA GLY A 26 16.93 -46.28 23.36
C GLY A 26 16.70 -44.79 23.08
N CYS A 27 15.45 -44.31 22.98
CA CYS A 27 15.14 -42.94 22.57
C CYS A 27 15.41 -41.86 23.63
N GLY A 28 15.88 -42.22 24.83
CA GLY A 28 16.02 -41.32 25.97
C GLY A 28 14.74 -41.26 26.83
N TYR A 29 14.89 -41.14 28.15
CA TYR A 29 13.78 -41.21 29.09
C TYR A 29 12.75 -40.07 28.93
N GLN A 30 13.21 -38.83 28.68
CA GLN A 30 12.32 -37.68 28.49
C GLN A 30 11.47 -37.81 27.23
N GLU A 31 12.07 -38.25 26.11
CA GLU A 31 11.37 -38.52 24.87
C GLU A 31 10.40 -39.70 25.02
N ALA A 32 10.81 -40.77 25.72
CA ALA A 32 9.92 -41.88 26.03
C ALA A 32 8.70 -41.44 26.87
N LEU A 33 8.92 -40.56 27.85
CA LEU A 33 7.84 -40.00 28.67
C LEU A 33 6.90 -39.11 27.84
N ARG A 34 7.43 -38.26 26.96
CA ARG A 34 6.65 -37.44 26.02
C ARG A 34 5.75 -38.31 25.14
N ARG A 35 6.27 -39.40 24.57
CA ARG A 35 5.50 -40.34 23.74
C ARG A 35 4.37 -41.04 24.51
N VAL A 36 4.63 -41.41 25.76
CA VAL A 36 3.62 -42.02 26.65
C VAL A 36 2.51 -41.01 26.98
N VAL A 37 2.87 -39.76 27.30
CA VAL A 37 1.90 -38.70 27.61
C VAL A 37 1.04 -38.35 26.40
N GLU A 38 1.64 -38.22 25.21
CA GLU A 38 0.87 -37.93 23.99
C GLU A 38 -0.06 -39.08 23.62
N ALA A 39 0.39 -40.33 23.75
CA ALA A 39 -0.46 -41.50 23.53
C ALA A 39 -1.63 -41.57 24.53
N ALA A 40 -1.40 -41.17 25.79
CA ALA A 40 -2.46 -41.07 26.79
C ALA A 40 -3.47 -39.96 26.43
N ARG A 41 -2.98 -38.79 26.00
CA ARG A 41 -3.81 -37.65 25.56
C ARG A 41 -4.72 -38.03 24.39
N GLN A 42 -4.19 -38.80 23.44
CA GLN A 42 -4.91 -39.31 22.28
C GLN A 42 -5.80 -40.54 22.59
N ARG A 43 -5.87 -40.99 23.85
CA ARG A 43 -6.60 -42.19 24.28
C ARG A 43 -6.20 -43.47 23.54
N LEU A 44 -4.93 -43.55 23.13
CA LEU A 44 -4.36 -44.71 22.43
C LEU A 44 -3.83 -45.77 23.41
N LEU A 45 -3.65 -45.43 24.69
CA LEU A 45 -3.22 -46.38 25.71
C LEU A 45 -4.42 -47.20 26.23
N PRO A 46 -4.21 -48.47 26.61
CA PRO A 46 -5.23 -49.26 27.29
C PRO A 46 -5.77 -48.55 28.54
N PRO A 47 -7.07 -48.67 28.84
CA PRO A 47 -7.71 -47.99 29.98
C PRO A 47 -7.21 -48.49 31.34
N VAL A 48 -6.63 -49.70 31.38
CA VAL A 48 -6.03 -50.30 32.58
C VAL A 48 -4.54 -50.56 32.30
N LEU A 49 -3.65 -49.91 33.06
CA LEU A 49 -2.20 -50.04 32.92
C LEU A 49 -1.60 -51.01 33.95
N ASP A 50 -2.21 -52.19 34.08
CA ASP A 50 -1.63 -53.32 34.81
C ASP A 50 -0.43 -53.92 34.04
N GLN A 51 0.09 -55.07 34.47
CA GLN A 51 1.24 -55.68 33.80
C GLN A 51 0.96 -56.03 32.33
N ALA A 52 -0.23 -56.55 32.03
CA ALA A 52 -0.64 -56.90 30.67
C ALA A 52 -0.92 -55.66 29.83
N GLY A 53 -1.63 -54.67 30.40
CA GLY A 53 -1.90 -53.39 29.77
C GLY A 53 -0.63 -52.59 29.46
N ARG A 54 0.41 -52.66 30.30
CA ARG A 54 1.72 -52.05 30.02
C ARG A 54 2.46 -52.75 28.89
N ALA A 55 2.40 -54.08 28.79
CA ALA A 55 3.01 -54.81 27.69
C ALA A 55 2.33 -54.47 26.35
N ALA A 56 0.99 -54.46 26.31
CA ALA A 56 0.22 -54.05 25.14
C ALA A 56 0.47 -52.58 24.76
N ALA A 57 0.55 -51.68 25.75
CA ALA A 57 0.91 -50.28 25.53
C ALA A 57 2.32 -50.13 24.94
N LEU A 58 3.28 -50.93 25.41
CA LEU A 58 4.65 -50.91 24.93
C LEU A 58 4.72 -51.41 23.48
N GLU A 59 4.04 -52.49 23.13
CA GLU A 59 3.94 -52.99 21.74
C GLU A 59 3.33 -51.93 20.82
N LEU A 60 2.24 -51.29 21.25
CA LEU A 60 1.59 -50.21 20.49
C LEU A 60 2.51 -49.00 20.28
N LEU A 61 3.38 -48.70 21.26
CA LEU A 61 4.36 -47.61 21.20
C LEU A 61 5.62 -47.96 20.38
N LEU A 62 5.91 -49.25 20.20
CA LEU A 62 7.06 -49.76 19.44
C LEU A 62 6.73 -50.14 18.00
N ALA A 63 5.45 -50.26 17.64
CA ALA A 63 5.02 -50.61 16.29
C ALA A 63 5.59 -49.62 15.24
N PRO A 64 6.32 -50.11 14.21
CA PRO A 64 7.01 -49.28 13.23
C PRO A 64 6.06 -48.48 12.33
N ASP A 65 4.83 -48.97 12.15
CA ASP A 65 3.79 -48.34 11.34
C ASP A 65 2.76 -47.58 12.18
N ARG A 66 3.20 -46.95 13.28
CA ARG A 66 2.35 -45.96 13.92
C ARG A 66 2.09 -44.88 12.85
N PRO A 67 0.84 -44.59 12.47
CA PRO A 67 0.57 -43.37 11.74
C PRO A 67 1.09 -42.29 12.66
N VAL A 68 2.24 -41.71 12.30
CA VAL A 68 2.66 -40.44 12.85
C VAL A 68 1.47 -39.56 12.49
N GLY A 69 0.61 -39.27 13.46
CA GLY A 69 -0.52 -38.37 13.26
C GLY A 69 0.00 -37.18 12.48
N PRO A 70 -0.76 -36.69 11.46
CA PRO A 70 -0.22 -35.87 10.38
C PRO A 70 0.81 -34.93 10.95
N GLN A 71 2.09 -35.13 10.60
CA GLN A 71 3.16 -34.28 11.11
C GLN A 71 2.74 -32.87 10.76
N LEU A 72 2.33 -32.10 11.78
CA LEU A 72 1.93 -30.73 11.61
C LEU A 72 3.19 -30.03 11.10
N ARG A 73 3.18 -29.73 9.79
CA ARG A 73 4.32 -29.10 9.15
C ARG A 73 4.50 -27.75 9.84
N PRO A 74 5.73 -27.37 10.20
CA PRO A 74 5.96 -26.03 10.71
C PRO A 74 5.47 -25.03 9.66
N VAL A 75 4.58 -24.15 10.09
CA VAL A 75 4.22 -22.96 9.34
C VAL A 75 5.37 -21.99 9.55
N ILE A 76 5.95 -21.43 8.49
CA ILE A 76 7.04 -20.44 8.58
C ILE A 76 6.48 -19.09 8.19
N THR A 77 6.54 -18.11 9.09
CA THR A 77 5.94 -16.78 8.91
C THR A 77 6.62 -15.98 7.82
N GLU A 78 7.95 -16.09 7.68
CA GLU A 78 8.70 -15.46 6.57
C GLU A 78 8.12 -15.88 5.20
N HIS A 79 7.89 -17.19 5.01
CA HIS A 79 7.31 -17.71 3.77
C HIS A 79 5.90 -17.19 3.51
N LEU A 80 5.08 -17.06 4.56
CA LEU A 80 3.73 -16.51 4.42
C LEU A 80 3.78 -15.03 4.02
N GLN A 81 4.69 -14.26 4.63
CA GLN A 81 4.86 -12.86 4.26
C GLN A 81 5.32 -12.70 2.81
N GLN A 82 6.33 -13.44 2.38
CA GLN A 82 6.81 -13.32 1.00
C GLN A 82 5.73 -13.71 -0.02
N ARG A 83 4.90 -14.71 0.30
CA ARG A 83 3.73 -15.09 -0.52
C ARG A 83 2.68 -13.98 -0.57
N MET A 84 2.39 -13.34 0.57
CA MET A 84 1.47 -12.19 0.64
C MET A 84 1.99 -11.03 -0.21
N LEU A 85 3.23 -10.60 0.00
CA LEU A 85 3.84 -9.49 -0.75
C LEU A 85 3.85 -9.77 -2.26
N THR A 86 4.15 -11.01 -2.67
CA THR A 86 4.12 -11.44 -4.07
C THR A 86 2.71 -11.37 -4.65
N ALA A 87 1.68 -11.79 -3.91
CA ALA A 87 0.30 -11.74 -4.38
C ALA A 87 -0.20 -10.29 -4.55
N PHE A 88 0.13 -9.38 -3.63
CA PHE A 88 -0.21 -7.97 -3.77
C PHE A 88 0.49 -7.31 -4.96
N ARG A 89 1.78 -7.60 -5.19
CA ARG A 89 2.49 -7.14 -6.41
C ARG A 89 1.85 -7.67 -7.68
N ALA A 90 1.46 -8.94 -7.71
CA ALA A 90 0.75 -9.55 -8.85
C ALA A 90 -0.63 -8.94 -9.08
N ALA A 91 -1.25 -8.41 -8.03
CA ALA A 91 -2.47 -7.60 -8.11
C ALA A 91 -2.21 -6.10 -8.35
N HIS A 92 -0.97 -5.76 -8.73
CA HIS A 92 -0.52 -4.41 -9.07
C HIS A 92 -0.54 -3.39 -7.94
N TRP A 93 -0.56 -3.82 -6.68
CA TRP A 93 -0.33 -2.91 -5.56
C TRP A 93 1.17 -2.56 -5.50
N PRO A 94 1.54 -1.31 -5.18
CA PRO A 94 2.90 -1.05 -4.74
C PRO A 94 3.11 -1.74 -3.39
N VAL A 95 4.30 -2.30 -3.15
CA VAL A 95 4.56 -3.12 -1.96
C VAL A 95 5.95 -2.84 -1.40
N GLU A 96 5.98 -2.43 -0.13
CA GLU A 96 7.19 -2.27 0.67
C GLU A 96 7.19 -3.23 1.86
N ALA A 97 8.37 -3.52 2.43
CA ALA A 97 8.52 -4.36 3.62
C ALA A 97 9.84 -4.04 4.33
N ASP A 98 9.89 -4.23 5.65
CA ASP A 98 11.09 -3.97 6.47
C ASP A 98 12.27 -4.90 6.15
N GLY A 99 11.98 -6.04 5.51
CA GLY A 99 13.00 -7.04 5.14
C GLY A 99 13.49 -7.90 6.30
N ALA A 100 13.07 -7.62 7.53
CA ALA A 100 13.34 -8.42 8.72
C ALA A 100 12.12 -8.44 9.65
N ALA A 101 12.04 -9.44 10.52
CA ALA A 101 11.07 -9.45 11.60
C ALA A 101 11.52 -8.48 12.72
N GLU A 102 10.59 -7.68 13.21
CA GLU A 102 10.80 -6.78 14.33
C GLU A 102 9.79 -7.10 15.42
N CYS A 103 10.22 -7.16 16.68
CA CYS A 103 9.34 -7.48 17.80
C CYS A 103 8.50 -8.75 17.58
N GLY A 104 9.09 -9.81 17.00
CA GLY A 104 8.41 -11.09 16.77
C GLY A 104 7.26 -11.02 15.75
N GLN A 105 7.27 -10.03 14.85
CA GLN A 105 6.31 -9.93 13.76
C GLN A 105 6.97 -9.46 12.48
N TRP A 106 6.34 -9.84 11.36
CA TRP A 106 6.71 -9.35 10.04
C TRP A 106 5.79 -8.22 9.63
N THR A 107 6.35 -7.09 9.18
CA THR A 107 5.57 -5.92 8.72
C THR A 107 5.77 -5.68 7.22
N GLY A 108 4.72 -5.22 6.56
CA GLY A 108 4.77 -4.82 5.16
C GLY A 108 3.70 -3.78 4.83
N TRP A 109 3.85 -3.11 3.69
CA TRP A 109 2.98 -2.03 3.23
C TRP A 109 2.50 -2.28 1.80
N PRO A 110 1.46 -3.11 1.59
CA PRO A 110 0.72 -3.11 0.33
C PRO A 110 -0.06 -1.80 0.16
N GLY A 111 0.49 -0.90 -0.66
CA GLY A 111 -0.04 0.44 -0.89
C GLY A 111 -0.19 1.21 0.42
N PRO A 112 -1.36 1.81 0.70
CA PRO A 112 -1.56 2.56 1.93
C PRO A 112 -1.79 1.65 3.15
N VAL A 113 -1.98 0.34 2.98
CA VAL A 113 -2.33 -0.58 4.07
C VAL A 113 -1.08 -1.10 4.75
N ARG A 114 -0.99 -0.99 6.07
CA ARG A 114 0.00 -1.71 6.88
C ARG A 114 -0.47 -3.13 7.13
N SER A 115 0.39 -4.10 6.88
CA SER A 115 0.19 -5.51 7.24
C SER A 115 1.15 -5.90 8.37
N SER A 116 0.68 -6.70 9.31
CA SER A 116 1.52 -7.40 10.29
C SER A 116 1.15 -8.88 10.36
N LEU A 117 2.16 -9.74 10.50
CA LEU A 117 2.01 -11.18 10.73
C LEU A 117 2.68 -11.57 12.04
N ALA A 118 1.92 -12.10 12.97
CA ALA A 118 2.40 -12.52 14.28
C ALA A 118 1.75 -13.82 14.73
N ARG A 119 2.38 -14.55 15.66
CA ARG A 119 1.81 -15.78 16.27
C ARG A 119 1.08 -15.53 17.58
N THR A 120 1.31 -14.38 18.22
CA THR A 120 0.95 -14.15 19.62
C THR A 120 -0.49 -13.68 19.78
N ARG A 121 -1.35 -14.54 20.37
CA ARG A 121 -2.65 -14.16 20.97
C ARG A 121 -2.60 -14.05 22.51
N GLY A 122 -1.41 -14.10 23.12
CA GLY A 122 -1.20 -14.04 24.58
C GLY A 122 -0.63 -12.71 25.07
N PRO A 123 -0.74 -12.38 26.37
CA PRO A 123 -0.12 -11.19 26.95
C PRO A 123 1.38 -11.20 26.65
N LEU A 124 1.87 -10.11 26.06
CA LEU A 124 3.25 -9.98 25.60
C LEU A 124 4.22 -10.36 26.73
N PRO A 125 5.12 -11.33 26.53
CA PRO A 125 6.21 -11.56 27.45
C PRO A 125 7.06 -10.29 27.57
N ARG A 126 7.73 -10.09 28.71
CA ARG A 126 8.62 -8.92 28.93
C ARG A 126 9.76 -8.81 27.90
N ALA A 127 10.05 -9.88 27.16
CA ALA A 127 10.97 -9.90 26.03
C ALA A 127 10.29 -10.66 24.88
N ILE A 128 10.05 -9.96 23.76
CA ILE A 128 9.55 -10.60 22.54
C ILE A 128 10.77 -11.15 21.80
N PRO A 129 10.84 -12.45 21.47
CA PRO A 129 11.89 -12.98 20.62
C PRO A 129 11.94 -12.20 19.29
N GLU A 130 13.14 -11.87 18.82
CA GLU A 130 13.30 -11.15 17.56
C GLU A 130 12.81 -12.00 16.38
N ASP A 131 13.05 -13.32 16.41
CA ASP A 131 12.66 -14.25 15.36
C ASP A 131 11.30 -14.95 15.66
N PRO A 132 10.23 -14.65 14.90
CA PRO A 132 8.91 -15.30 15.03
C PRO A 132 8.90 -16.77 14.61
N ASP A 133 9.95 -17.26 13.95
CA ASP A 133 10.09 -18.62 13.45
C ASP A 133 11.10 -19.45 14.27
N ASP A 134 11.58 -18.95 15.41
CA ASP A 134 12.41 -19.72 16.35
C ASP A 134 11.59 -20.81 17.08
N PRO A 135 11.85 -22.11 16.82
CA PRO A 135 11.14 -23.22 17.46
C PRO A 135 11.46 -23.39 18.96
N GLY A 136 12.53 -22.75 19.46
CA GLY A 136 12.86 -22.70 20.88
C GLY A 136 11.95 -21.76 21.68
N HIS A 137 11.31 -20.81 21.00
CA HIS A 137 10.44 -19.81 21.62
C HIS A 137 8.98 -19.91 21.18
N ASN A 138 8.70 -20.42 19.97
CA ASN A 138 7.36 -20.43 19.37
C ASN A 138 6.89 -21.82 18.95
N ASP A 139 5.58 -22.07 19.06
CA ASP A 139 4.93 -23.26 18.49
C ASP A 139 4.67 -23.04 16.98
N LEU A 140 5.57 -23.54 16.14
CA LEU A 140 5.48 -23.40 14.69
C LEU A 140 4.31 -24.16 14.06
N THR A 141 3.58 -24.97 14.83
CA THR A 141 2.38 -25.66 14.36
C THR A 141 1.12 -24.81 14.50
N GLN A 142 1.19 -23.70 15.24
CA GLN A 142 0.10 -22.74 15.35
C GLN A 142 0.02 -21.88 14.09
N ASP A 143 -1.21 -21.70 13.61
CA ASP A 143 -1.49 -20.78 12.50
C ASP A 143 -1.26 -19.34 12.99
N PRO A 144 -0.33 -18.58 12.38
CA PRO A 144 -0.17 -17.17 12.72
C PRO A 144 -1.39 -16.37 12.29
N GLU A 145 -1.41 -15.08 12.59
CA GLU A 145 -2.52 -14.18 12.31
C GLU A 145 -2.02 -12.97 11.53
N TRP A 146 -2.69 -12.69 10.41
CA TRP A 146 -2.55 -11.46 9.66
C TRP A 146 -3.40 -10.37 10.27
N THR A 147 -2.84 -9.17 10.41
CA THR A 147 -3.59 -7.94 10.70
C THR A 147 -3.28 -6.90 9.64
N PHE A 148 -4.31 -6.42 8.96
CA PHE A 148 -4.24 -5.36 7.95
C PHE A 148 -4.91 -4.11 8.48
N ILE A 149 -4.20 -2.98 8.41
CA ILE A 149 -4.62 -1.71 8.97
C ILE A 149 -4.51 -0.64 7.89
N ALA A 150 -5.62 0.02 7.58
CA ALA A 150 -5.58 1.20 6.73
C ALA A 150 -5.24 2.45 7.56
N PRO A 151 -4.73 3.53 6.92
CA PRO A 151 -4.48 4.80 7.59
C PRO A 151 -5.69 5.27 8.37
N ARG A 152 -5.42 6.02 9.44
CA ARG A 152 -6.47 6.58 10.31
C ARG A 152 -7.25 7.67 9.55
N ILE A 153 -8.09 8.38 10.27
CA ILE A 153 -8.60 9.68 9.85
C ILE A 153 -8.22 10.59 10.99
N MET A 154 -7.58 11.70 10.64
CA MET A 154 -7.05 12.65 11.62
C MET A 154 -8.08 12.90 12.74
N ASP A 155 -7.64 12.76 13.99
CA ASP A 155 -8.33 13.09 15.24
C ASP A 155 -9.72 12.48 15.51
N LEU A 156 -10.26 11.60 14.65
CA LEU A 156 -11.65 11.13 14.76
C LEU A 156 -11.80 9.66 15.22
N GLU A 157 -10.99 8.71 14.74
CA GLU A 157 -11.15 7.28 15.03
C GLU A 157 -9.79 6.52 15.11
N PRO A 158 -9.69 5.43 15.90
CA PRO A 158 -8.42 4.74 16.15
C PRO A 158 -7.82 4.09 14.89
N GLU A 159 -8.62 3.60 13.95
CA GLU A 159 -8.19 3.03 12.66
C GLU A 159 -9.38 2.98 11.70
N ALA A 160 -9.20 3.40 10.43
CA ALA A 160 -10.31 3.39 9.46
C ALA A 160 -10.68 1.98 8.99
N MET A 161 -9.74 1.04 9.09
CA MET A 161 -9.92 -0.37 8.81
C MET A 161 -8.96 -1.18 9.66
N VAL A 162 -9.46 -2.22 10.32
CA VAL A 162 -8.66 -3.30 10.92
C VAL A 162 -9.26 -4.62 10.45
N LEU A 163 -8.50 -5.39 9.69
CA LEU A 163 -8.91 -6.69 9.17
C LEU A 163 -7.95 -7.76 9.65
N THR A 164 -8.47 -8.73 10.40
CA THR A 164 -7.70 -9.84 10.96
C THR A 164 -8.06 -11.13 10.23
N LEU A 165 -7.06 -11.85 9.72
CA LEU A 165 -7.23 -13.07 8.93
C LEU A 165 -6.28 -14.18 9.41
N PRO A 166 -6.66 -15.47 9.32
CA PRO A 166 -5.74 -16.57 9.58
C PRO A 166 -4.52 -16.53 8.65
N GLY A 167 -3.34 -16.88 9.15
CA GLY A 167 -2.10 -16.99 8.39
C GLY A 167 -2.18 -18.00 7.25
N SER A 168 -3.03 -19.02 7.42
CA SER A 168 -3.36 -20.04 6.43
C SER A 168 -4.23 -19.55 5.28
N THR A 169 -4.75 -18.31 5.32
CA THR A 169 -5.56 -17.75 4.24
C THR A 169 -4.79 -17.75 2.90
N PRO A 170 -5.36 -18.29 1.80
CA PRO A 170 -4.73 -18.25 0.49
C PRO A 170 -4.38 -16.82 0.05
N ALA A 171 -3.23 -16.64 -0.58
CA ALA A 171 -2.72 -15.29 -0.90
C ALA A 171 -3.64 -14.51 -1.86
N ALA A 172 -4.30 -15.17 -2.82
CA ALA A 172 -5.29 -14.54 -3.69
C ALA A 172 -6.53 -14.07 -2.91
N GLU A 173 -6.93 -14.85 -1.90
CA GLU A 173 -8.05 -14.50 -1.02
C GLU A 173 -7.67 -13.34 -0.08
N LEU A 174 -6.43 -13.29 0.43
CA LEU A 174 -5.91 -12.14 1.17
C LEU A 174 -6.06 -10.85 0.36
N VAL A 175 -5.58 -10.84 -0.89
CA VAL A 175 -5.68 -9.67 -1.78
C VAL A 175 -7.15 -9.26 -1.97
N GLN A 176 -8.04 -10.22 -2.23
CA GLN A 176 -9.45 -9.96 -2.45
C GLN A 176 -10.12 -9.35 -1.21
N GLN A 177 -9.94 -9.97 -0.04
CA GLN A 177 -10.58 -9.54 1.20
C GLN A 177 -10.05 -8.18 1.67
N VAL A 178 -8.73 -7.96 1.60
CA VAL A 178 -8.11 -6.67 1.96
C VAL A 178 -8.54 -5.57 1.00
N SER A 179 -8.56 -5.84 -0.31
CA SER A 179 -9.03 -4.88 -1.31
C SER A 179 -10.48 -4.46 -1.08
N ALA A 180 -11.37 -5.42 -0.80
CA ALA A 180 -12.78 -5.15 -0.53
C ALA A 180 -12.97 -4.36 0.78
N ALA A 181 -12.28 -4.75 1.84
CA ALA A 181 -12.35 -4.07 3.13
C ALA A 181 -11.81 -2.63 3.03
N PHE A 182 -10.71 -2.42 2.32
CA PHE A 182 -10.12 -1.10 2.11
C PHE A 182 -11.04 -0.18 1.30
N ALA A 183 -11.60 -0.69 0.20
CA ALA A 183 -12.56 0.05 -0.63
C ALA A 183 -13.79 0.48 0.17
N ALA A 184 -14.36 -0.45 0.95
CA ALA A 184 -15.51 -0.18 1.80
C ALA A 184 -15.18 0.86 2.89
N ALA A 185 -14.02 0.73 3.55
CA ALA A 185 -13.57 1.67 4.56
C ALA A 185 -13.39 3.08 3.99
N ARG A 186 -12.72 3.23 2.84
CA ARG A 186 -12.53 4.53 2.19
C ARG A 186 -13.87 5.17 1.82
N ALA A 187 -14.77 4.42 1.18
CA ALA A 187 -16.08 4.92 0.79
C ALA A 187 -16.93 5.37 1.99
N ALA A 188 -16.97 4.54 3.05
CA ALA A 188 -17.70 4.85 4.27
C ALA A 188 -17.18 6.14 4.94
N HIS A 189 -15.87 6.33 4.95
CA HIS A 189 -15.26 7.47 5.59
C HIS A 189 -15.32 8.76 4.78
N ILE A 190 -15.18 8.70 3.45
CA ILE A 190 -15.43 9.86 2.59
C ILE A 190 -16.86 10.37 2.78
N ALA A 191 -17.84 9.47 2.94
CA ALA A 191 -19.23 9.84 3.19
C ALA A 191 -19.47 10.54 4.54
N LYS A 192 -18.59 10.34 5.54
CA LYS A 192 -18.66 11.01 6.85
C LYS A 192 -18.07 12.43 6.85
N LEU A 193 -17.32 12.83 5.82
CA LEU A 193 -16.63 14.13 5.78
C LEU A 193 -17.65 15.29 5.74
N SER A 194 -17.71 16.06 6.83
CA SER A 194 -18.67 17.16 7.01
C SER A 194 -18.04 18.55 7.13
N ASP A 195 -16.83 18.67 7.69
CA ASP A 195 -16.14 19.96 7.72
C ASP A 195 -15.67 20.32 6.31
N ARG A 196 -15.93 21.56 5.90
CA ARG A 196 -15.59 22.04 4.57
C ARG A 196 -15.07 23.47 4.67
N ARG A 197 -13.82 23.65 4.23
CA ARG A 197 -13.24 24.96 3.93
C ARG A 197 -13.10 25.11 2.43
N ALA A 198 -13.22 26.34 1.95
CA ALA A 198 -12.98 26.66 0.56
C ALA A 198 -11.48 26.65 0.28
N CYS A 199 -11.08 26.09 -0.86
CA CYS A 199 -9.77 26.35 -1.44
C CYS A 199 -9.61 27.85 -1.65
N GLU A 200 -8.46 28.41 -1.26
CA GLU A 200 -8.25 29.86 -1.33
C GLU A 200 -8.01 30.40 -2.75
N VAL A 201 -7.84 29.51 -3.75
CA VAL A 201 -7.74 29.84 -5.18
C VAL A 201 -9.09 29.65 -5.88
N CYS A 202 -9.57 28.40 -5.99
CA CYS A 202 -10.79 28.12 -6.76
C CYS A 202 -12.11 28.19 -5.97
N ALA A 203 -12.07 28.48 -4.67
CA ALA A 203 -13.21 28.47 -3.75
C ALA A 203 -13.94 27.13 -3.57
N ASP A 204 -13.47 26.04 -4.20
CA ASP A 204 -14.11 24.72 -4.07
C ASP A 204 -14.03 24.19 -2.63
N PRO A 205 -15.08 23.51 -2.14
CA PRO A 205 -15.11 23.05 -0.76
C PRO A 205 -14.38 21.72 -0.58
N TYR A 206 -13.38 21.70 0.30
CA TYR A 206 -12.63 20.51 0.73
C TYR A 206 -12.64 20.39 2.25
N PRO A 207 -12.45 19.18 2.81
CA PRO A 207 -12.16 19.05 4.22
C PRO A 207 -10.98 19.93 4.61
N ALA A 208 -11.10 20.64 5.74
CA ALA A 208 -10.12 21.63 6.15
C ALA A 208 -8.71 21.04 6.17
N ASP A 209 -8.55 19.82 6.68
CA ASP A 209 -7.27 19.13 6.82
C ASP A 209 -6.73 18.56 5.50
N HIS A 210 -7.53 18.58 4.43
CA HIS A 210 -7.11 18.18 3.08
C HIS A 210 -6.68 19.35 2.21
N LEU A 211 -6.74 20.59 2.72
CA LEU A 211 -6.17 21.76 2.07
C LEU A 211 -4.74 21.98 2.58
N LEU A 212 -3.77 21.97 1.66
CA LEU A 212 -2.35 22.10 1.99
C LEU A 212 -1.85 23.52 1.74
N THR A 213 -0.89 23.93 2.55
CA THR A 213 -0.09 25.13 2.30
C THR A 213 1.02 24.76 1.35
N VAL A 214 1.09 25.41 0.19
CA VAL A 214 2.03 25.05 -0.88
C VAL A 214 3.12 26.11 -1.10
N THR A 215 3.14 27.18 -0.30
CA THR A 215 4.08 28.30 -0.40
C THR A 215 4.85 28.51 0.91
N GLU A 216 6.01 29.15 0.86
CA GLU A 216 6.83 29.42 2.06
C GLU A 216 6.13 30.36 3.07
N ALA A 217 5.36 31.33 2.60
CA ALA A 217 4.75 32.38 3.43
C ALA A 217 3.53 31.91 4.29
N ALA A 218 3.29 30.60 4.38
CA ALA A 218 2.18 29.99 5.11
C ALA A 218 0.77 30.44 4.68
N ARG A 219 0.62 30.92 3.43
CA ARG A 219 -0.65 31.23 2.73
C ARG A 219 -0.42 31.19 1.20
N PRO A 220 -1.33 30.65 0.37
CA PRO A 220 -2.68 30.18 0.66
C PRO A 220 -2.82 28.66 0.91
N ARG A 221 -3.95 28.23 1.51
CA ARG A 221 -4.34 26.81 1.62
C ARG A 221 -5.13 26.38 0.39
N VAL A 222 -4.60 25.42 -0.35
CA VAL A 222 -5.12 25.05 -1.68
C VAL A 222 -5.52 23.59 -1.77
N CYS A 223 -6.34 23.31 -2.79
CA CYS A 223 -6.72 21.97 -3.19
C CYS A 223 -5.73 21.40 -4.21
N PRO A 224 -5.73 20.09 -4.49
CA PRO A 224 -4.77 19.49 -5.41
C PRO A 224 -4.88 20.01 -6.86
N ALA A 225 -6.05 20.50 -7.28
CA ALA A 225 -6.24 21.09 -8.61
C ALA A 225 -5.63 22.50 -8.74
N CYS A 226 -5.31 23.15 -7.63
CA CYS A 226 -4.73 24.50 -7.60
C CYS A 226 -3.28 24.52 -7.08
N ALA A 227 -2.66 23.36 -6.86
CA ALA A 227 -1.33 23.26 -6.24
C ALA A 227 -0.21 23.96 -7.03
N PHE A 228 -0.42 24.17 -8.34
CA PHE A 228 0.51 24.85 -9.25
C PHE A 228 -0.18 26.01 -10.01
N SER A 229 -1.17 26.65 -9.36
CA SER A 229 -1.89 27.80 -9.90
C SER A 229 -0.98 29.02 -10.07
N ASN A 230 -1.22 29.83 -11.12
CA ASN A 230 -0.53 31.10 -11.37
C ASN A 230 -0.79 32.16 -10.29
N GLU A 231 -1.81 31.96 -9.44
CA GLU A 231 -2.07 32.83 -8.29
C GLU A 231 -1.11 32.56 -7.13
N LEU A 232 -0.29 31.50 -7.22
CA LEU A 232 0.68 31.12 -6.21
C LEU A 232 2.07 31.65 -6.56
N VAL A 233 2.73 32.18 -5.54
CA VAL A 233 4.12 32.64 -5.59
C VAL A 233 4.91 31.92 -4.51
N ASP A 234 6.22 31.78 -4.70
CA ASP A 234 7.13 31.16 -3.73
C ASP A 234 6.71 29.75 -3.33
N LEU A 235 6.44 28.88 -4.33
CA LEU A 235 6.08 27.48 -4.09
C LEU A 235 7.13 26.78 -3.22
N HIS A 236 6.70 25.85 -2.37
CA HIS A 236 7.57 25.12 -1.47
C HIS A 236 7.38 23.60 -1.64
N PRO A 237 7.83 23.01 -2.77
CA PRO A 237 7.58 21.61 -3.12
C PRO A 237 8.18 20.62 -2.11
N LEU A 238 9.28 20.98 -1.44
CA LEU A 238 9.82 20.17 -0.34
C LEU A 238 8.81 20.06 0.80
N GLN A 239 8.28 21.18 1.31
CA GLN A 239 7.30 21.14 2.40
C GLN A 239 6.03 20.40 1.97
N LEU A 240 5.56 20.67 0.75
CA LEU A 240 4.42 19.96 0.15
C LEU A 240 4.64 18.44 0.12
N ALA A 241 5.80 17.96 -0.32
CA ALA A 241 6.14 16.53 -0.30
C ALA A 241 6.10 15.94 1.11
N SER A 242 6.64 16.64 2.11
CA SER A 242 6.56 16.21 3.51
C SER A 242 5.12 16.15 4.03
N ASP A 243 4.27 17.10 3.65
CA ASP A 243 2.85 17.10 4.03
C ASP A 243 2.07 15.99 3.34
N LEU A 244 2.42 15.68 2.09
CA LEU A 244 1.86 14.56 1.32
C LEU A 244 2.22 13.20 1.91
N ASP A 245 3.50 12.96 2.25
CA ASP A 245 3.92 11.73 2.93
C ASP A 245 3.13 11.52 4.22
N ARG A 246 3.02 12.57 5.03
CA ARG A 246 2.21 12.53 6.26
C ARG A 246 0.76 12.16 5.95
N LEU A 247 0.14 12.80 4.96
CA LEU A 247 -1.25 12.55 4.59
C LEU A 247 -1.47 11.13 4.06
N PHE A 248 -0.59 10.61 3.19
CA PHE A 248 -0.69 9.24 2.68
C PHE A 248 -0.66 8.19 3.80
N HIS A 249 0.10 8.45 4.86
CA HIS A 249 0.18 7.56 6.03
C HIS A 249 -0.95 7.75 7.04
N GLN A 250 -1.60 8.92 7.06
CA GLN A 250 -2.52 9.29 8.15
C GLN A 250 -3.98 9.34 7.75
N ASP A 251 -4.32 9.49 6.46
CA ASP A 251 -5.70 9.73 6.04
C ASP A 251 -6.12 8.91 4.82
N ILE A 252 -6.94 7.88 5.06
CA ILE A 252 -7.51 7.04 3.98
C ILE A 252 -8.47 7.82 3.08
N THR A 253 -8.96 8.98 3.50
CA THR A 253 -9.95 9.79 2.77
C THR A 253 -9.32 10.89 1.93
N LEU A 254 -7.98 10.98 1.89
CA LEU A 254 -7.25 11.96 1.08
C LEU A 254 -7.86 12.10 -0.33
N PRO A 255 -8.14 13.33 -0.80
CA PRO A 255 -8.56 13.58 -2.17
C PRO A 255 -7.55 12.99 -3.15
N ALA A 256 -8.02 12.17 -4.08
CA ALA A 256 -7.15 11.43 -5.00
C ALA A 256 -6.22 12.36 -5.79
N GLY A 257 -6.63 13.59 -6.08
CA GLY A 257 -5.80 14.58 -6.78
C GLY A 257 -4.43 14.84 -6.13
N TRP A 258 -4.29 14.68 -4.80
CA TRP A 258 -2.99 14.87 -4.14
C TRP A 258 -1.95 13.82 -4.55
N THR A 259 -2.39 12.62 -4.92
CA THR A 259 -1.48 11.62 -5.49
C THR A 259 -0.97 12.04 -6.87
N ALA A 260 -1.77 12.77 -7.66
CA ALA A 260 -1.32 13.29 -8.95
C ALA A 260 -0.26 14.40 -8.78
N VAL A 261 -0.44 15.28 -7.79
CA VAL A 261 0.56 16.29 -7.41
C VAL A 261 1.87 15.60 -6.99
N ALA A 262 1.80 14.55 -6.17
CA ALA A 262 2.98 13.76 -5.80
C ALA A 262 3.65 13.13 -7.02
N ALA A 263 2.87 12.59 -7.96
CA ALA A 263 3.38 12.01 -9.20
C ALA A 263 4.13 13.04 -10.06
N LEU A 264 3.61 14.27 -10.17
CA LEU A 264 4.28 15.35 -10.90
C LEU A 264 5.65 15.69 -10.28
N LEU A 265 5.69 15.93 -8.96
CA LEU A 265 6.94 16.24 -8.27
C LEU A 265 7.96 15.09 -8.37
N ALA A 266 7.52 13.84 -8.21
CA ALA A 266 8.37 12.67 -8.34
C ALA A 266 8.89 12.47 -9.78
N CYS A 267 8.05 12.69 -10.79
CA CYS A 267 8.47 12.63 -12.21
C CYS A 267 9.48 13.73 -12.55
N ALA A 268 9.27 14.94 -12.03
CA ALA A 268 10.16 16.07 -12.29
C ALA A 268 11.50 15.92 -11.57
N GLY A 269 11.47 15.63 -10.27
CA GLY A 269 12.64 15.65 -9.40
C GLY A 269 13.42 14.33 -9.28
N GLY A 270 12.73 13.19 -9.36
CA GLY A 270 13.32 11.86 -9.28
C GLY A 270 14.28 11.66 -8.09
N GLN A 271 15.37 10.92 -8.33
CA GLN A 271 16.35 10.59 -7.29
C GLN A 271 16.96 11.83 -6.61
N ALA A 272 17.21 12.90 -7.37
CA ALA A 272 17.75 14.15 -6.81
C ALA A 272 16.78 14.79 -5.81
N PHE A 273 15.47 14.72 -6.08
CA PHE A 273 14.47 15.23 -5.16
C PHE A 273 14.37 14.39 -3.88
N LEU A 274 14.42 13.06 -3.99
CA LEU A 274 14.50 12.19 -2.80
C LEU A 274 15.74 12.51 -1.95
N GLU A 275 16.89 12.71 -2.58
CA GLU A 275 18.13 13.08 -1.88
C GLU A 275 18.01 14.43 -1.17
N ARG A 276 17.39 15.43 -1.80
CA ARG A 276 17.08 16.72 -1.16
C ARG A 276 16.15 16.54 0.04
N LEU A 277 15.07 15.78 -0.11
CA LEU A 277 14.13 15.50 0.98
C LEU A 277 14.80 14.79 2.17
N ARG A 278 15.78 13.92 1.92
CA ARG A 278 16.55 13.22 2.96
C ARG A 278 17.68 14.06 3.56
N GLY A 279 18.27 14.95 2.77
CA GLY A 279 19.38 15.83 3.16
C GLY A 279 18.95 17.02 4.00
N ASP A 280 17.69 17.42 3.92
CA ASP A 280 17.12 18.51 4.72
C ASP A 280 16.93 18.04 6.18
N ASP A 281 17.81 18.52 7.06
CA ASP A 281 18.18 18.19 8.46
C ASP A 281 17.06 17.73 9.45
N GLY A 282 16.22 16.76 9.10
CA GLY A 282 15.24 16.18 10.02
C GLY A 282 14.10 15.35 9.43
N ARG A 283 13.90 15.36 8.10
CA ARG A 283 12.77 14.66 7.46
C ARG A 283 13.08 13.17 7.23
N ARG A 284 13.13 12.41 8.32
CA ARG A 284 13.45 10.96 8.34
C ARG A 284 12.43 10.04 7.66
N LEU A 285 11.43 10.56 6.95
CA LEU A 285 10.29 9.79 6.44
C LEU A 285 10.03 9.96 4.94
N ALA A 286 10.97 10.54 4.19
CA ALA A 286 10.82 10.66 2.74
C ALA A 286 10.72 9.27 2.08
N ALA A 287 9.55 8.98 1.55
CA ALA A 287 9.24 7.68 0.95
C ALA A 287 9.97 7.49 -0.39
N ASP A 288 10.25 6.23 -0.75
CA ASP A 288 11.02 5.90 -1.95
C ASP A 288 10.32 6.31 -3.27
N HIS A 289 9.01 6.55 -3.23
CA HIS A 289 8.25 6.96 -4.40
C HIS A 289 8.65 8.34 -4.96
N TRP A 290 9.35 9.17 -4.18
CA TRP A 290 9.91 10.44 -4.69
C TRP A 290 11.04 10.22 -5.70
N ALA A 291 11.77 9.11 -5.61
CA ALA A 291 12.77 8.73 -6.60
C ALA A 291 12.18 8.02 -7.81
N ASP A 292 11.07 7.31 -7.62
CA ASP A 292 10.37 6.52 -8.63
C ASP A 292 8.86 6.70 -8.48
N ALA A 293 8.31 7.62 -9.27
CA ALA A 293 6.88 7.89 -9.32
C ALA A 293 6.05 6.62 -9.60
N GLY A 294 6.62 5.62 -10.28
CA GLY A 294 5.98 4.34 -10.55
C GLY A 294 5.55 3.57 -9.30
N ARG A 295 6.15 3.87 -8.14
CA ARG A 295 5.83 3.27 -6.83
C ARG A 295 4.65 3.93 -6.12
N LEU A 296 4.17 5.09 -6.60
CA LEU A 296 3.01 5.76 -6.00
C LEU A 296 1.77 4.87 -6.07
N TRP A 297 1.00 4.85 -4.98
CA TRP A 297 -0.33 4.27 -4.96
C TRP A 297 -1.35 5.23 -5.57
N ILE A 298 -1.96 4.86 -6.69
CA ILE A 298 -3.00 5.61 -7.39
C ILE A 298 -4.39 5.15 -6.91
N PRO A 299 -5.19 6.01 -6.26
CA PRO A 299 -6.57 5.70 -5.92
C PRO A 299 -7.40 5.48 -7.19
N LEU A 300 -8.12 4.36 -7.25
CA LEU A 300 -8.99 4.03 -8.38
C LEU A 300 -10.46 4.12 -8.01
N PRO A 301 -11.35 4.47 -8.96
CA PRO A 301 -12.76 4.63 -8.67
C PRO A 301 -13.38 3.32 -8.17
N PRO A 302 -14.27 3.34 -7.17
CA PRO A 302 -14.80 2.12 -6.56
C PRO A 302 -15.89 1.41 -7.39
N ALA A 303 -16.59 2.12 -8.29
CA ALA A 303 -17.80 1.61 -8.94
C ALA A 303 -17.78 1.67 -10.47
N ALA A 304 -17.27 2.74 -11.08
CA ALA A 304 -17.25 2.92 -12.54
C ALA A 304 -15.82 3.15 -13.04
N ARG A 305 -15.04 2.07 -13.11
CA ARG A 305 -13.68 2.14 -13.66
C ARG A 305 -13.72 2.13 -15.19
N PRO A 306 -12.89 2.96 -15.85
CA PRO A 306 -12.63 2.83 -17.28
C PRO A 306 -12.21 1.40 -17.65
N ALA A 307 -12.49 0.97 -18.88
CA ALA A 307 -12.17 -0.38 -19.34
C ALA A 307 -10.68 -0.72 -19.18
N ALA A 308 -9.79 0.24 -19.47
CA ALA A 308 -8.34 0.11 -19.26
C ALA A 308 -7.97 -0.26 -17.81
N LEU A 309 -8.81 0.12 -16.83
CA LEU A 309 -8.55 -0.01 -15.41
C LEU A 309 -9.45 -1.05 -14.72
N ALA A 310 -10.26 -1.80 -15.46
CA ALA A 310 -11.27 -2.71 -14.91
C ALA A 310 -10.67 -3.86 -14.07
N GLY A 311 -9.46 -4.31 -14.40
CA GLY A 311 -8.78 -5.43 -13.73
C GLY A 311 -8.07 -5.09 -12.42
N PHE A 312 -8.01 -3.82 -12.02
CA PHE A 312 -7.25 -3.38 -10.85
C PHE A 312 -8.07 -3.41 -9.56
N GLY A 313 -7.39 -3.34 -8.41
CA GLY A 313 -8.01 -3.18 -7.09
C GLY A 313 -8.49 -1.75 -6.80
N PRO A 314 -8.78 -1.40 -5.52
CA PRO A 314 -9.10 -0.02 -5.09
C PRO A 314 -7.94 0.97 -5.27
N GLY A 315 -6.75 0.47 -5.57
CA GLY A 315 -5.72 1.24 -6.23
C GLY A 315 -4.69 0.32 -6.86
N ALA A 316 -3.73 0.93 -7.52
CA ALA A 316 -2.62 0.25 -8.18
C ALA A 316 -1.37 1.13 -8.12
N SER A 317 -0.21 0.57 -8.43
CA SER A 317 0.99 1.36 -8.62
C SER A 317 0.83 2.24 -9.87
N LEU A 318 1.38 3.45 -9.86
CA LEU A 318 1.33 4.33 -11.02
C LEU A 318 1.94 3.66 -12.26
N ALA A 319 3.03 2.89 -12.09
CA ALA A 319 3.63 2.14 -13.19
C ALA A 319 2.62 1.20 -13.87
N ALA A 320 1.81 0.47 -13.09
CA ALA A 320 0.83 -0.46 -13.65
C ALA A 320 -0.36 0.26 -14.29
N VAL A 321 -0.76 1.42 -13.75
CA VAL A 321 -1.80 2.27 -14.35
C VAL A 321 -1.34 2.83 -15.70
N VAL A 322 -0.12 3.37 -15.77
CA VAL A 322 0.47 3.88 -17.02
C VAL A 322 0.56 2.77 -18.06
N GLU A 323 1.11 1.60 -17.69
CA GLU A 323 1.20 0.44 -18.60
C GLU A 323 -0.17 0.03 -19.15
N ALA A 324 -1.21 0.02 -18.31
CA ALA A 324 -2.55 -0.35 -18.74
C ALA A 324 -3.18 0.69 -19.68
N VAL A 325 -2.97 1.98 -19.42
CA VAL A 325 -3.42 3.07 -20.30
C VAL A 325 -2.71 3.00 -21.64
N ASP A 326 -1.37 2.91 -21.65
CA ASP A 326 -0.57 2.86 -22.86
C ASP A 326 -0.87 1.60 -23.70
N ARG A 327 -1.10 0.46 -23.06
CA ARG A 327 -1.51 -0.78 -23.76
C ARG A 327 -2.89 -0.67 -24.39
N THR A 328 -3.83 0.01 -23.71
CA THR A 328 -5.22 0.13 -24.19
C THR A 328 -5.35 1.23 -25.24
N HIS A 329 -4.55 2.29 -25.12
CA HIS A 329 -4.59 3.47 -25.99
C HIS A 329 -3.16 3.87 -26.43
N PRO A 330 -2.50 3.05 -27.28
CA PRO A 330 -1.09 3.27 -27.66
C PRO A 330 -0.84 4.57 -28.45
N GLN A 331 -1.89 5.22 -28.95
CA GLN A 331 -1.81 6.43 -29.76
C GLN A 331 -1.78 7.74 -28.96
N LEU A 332 -2.05 7.74 -27.64
CA LEU A 332 -2.31 8.97 -26.89
C LEU A 332 -1.13 9.94 -26.88
N THR A 333 0.10 9.45 -26.69
CA THR A 333 1.30 10.31 -26.72
C THR A 333 1.50 10.98 -28.08
N GLY A 334 1.21 10.26 -29.17
CA GLY A 334 1.24 10.82 -30.53
C GLY A 334 0.15 11.87 -30.76
N GLN A 335 -1.05 11.65 -30.22
CA GLN A 335 -2.15 12.63 -30.28
C GLN A 335 -1.79 13.90 -29.53
N VAL A 336 -1.22 13.79 -28.32
CA VAL A 336 -0.75 14.95 -27.54
C VAL A 336 0.31 15.72 -28.30
N ARG A 337 1.33 15.05 -28.86
CA ARG A 337 2.35 15.71 -29.70
C ARG A 337 1.73 16.47 -30.88
N SER A 338 0.75 15.87 -31.55
CA SER A 338 0.04 16.54 -32.65
C SER A 338 -0.66 17.80 -32.18
N LEU A 339 -1.40 17.74 -31.06
CA LEU A 339 -2.10 18.92 -30.52
C LEU A 339 -1.14 20.01 -30.07
N ILE A 340 0.00 19.66 -29.47
CA ILE A 340 1.05 20.62 -29.13
C ILE A 340 1.54 21.33 -30.40
N GLY A 341 1.78 20.58 -31.48
CA GLY A 341 2.17 21.15 -32.76
C GLY A 341 1.08 22.06 -33.35
N ASP A 342 -0.19 21.67 -33.26
CA ASP A 342 -1.30 22.47 -33.77
C ASP A 342 -1.43 23.80 -32.99
N GLU A 343 -1.32 23.78 -31.66
CA GLU A 343 -1.39 24.99 -30.82
C GLU A 343 -0.19 25.92 -31.04
N LEU A 344 1.04 25.39 -31.06
CA LEU A 344 2.25 26.20 -31.28
C LEU A 344 2.27 26.86 -32.67
N ASN A 345 1.76 26.15 -33.69
CA ASN A 345 1.80 26.64 -35.07
C ASN A 345 0.56 27.49 -35.45
N ALA A 346 -0.45 27.58 -34.58
CA ALA A 346 -1.65 28.39 -34.84
C ALA A 346 -1.38 29.90 -34.85
N GLU A 347 -0.33 30.36 -34.16
CA GLU A 347 0.05 31.77 -34.03
C GLU A 347 1.21 32.19 -34.94
N LEU A 348 1.77 31.27 -35.73
CA LEU A 348 2.90 31.58 -36.62
C LEU A 348 2.50 32.53 -37.74
N GLU A 349 3.35 33.52 -38.00
CA GLU A 349 3.20 34.42 -39.15
C GLU A 349 3.70 33.78 -40.46
N ASP A 350 3.18 34.24 -41.60
CA ASP A 350 3.58 33.76 -42.92
C ASP A 350 5.10 33.89 -43.12
N GLY A 351 5.80 32.75 -43.18
CA GLY A 351 7.24 32.67 -43.44
C GLY A 351 8.09 32.28 -42.22
N GLU A 352 7.48 32.06 -41.06
CA GLU A 352 8.15 31.44 -39.92
C GLU A 352 8.23 29.90 -40.07
N ASP A 353 9.32 29.32 -39.58
CA ASP A 353 9.49 27.87 -39.57
C ASP A 353 8.57 27.24 -38.52
N ALA A 354 7.90 26.15 -38.88
CA ALA A 354 7.02 25.43 -37.96
C ALA A 354 7.80 24.92 -36.73
N TYR A 355 7.21 25.06 -35.56
CA TYR A 355 7.73 24.45 -34.34
C TYR A 355 7.67 22.92 -34.44
N ASP A 356 8.77 22.26 -34.08
CA ASP A 356 8.82 20.81 -33.95
C ASP A 356 8.19 20.39 -32.62
N PRO A 357 7.02 19.73 -32.61
CA PRO A 357 6.33 19.35 -31.38
C PRO A 357 7.13 18.38 -30.50
N ASP A 358 8.10 17.66 -31.07
CA ASP A 358 8.94 16.74 -30.30
C ASP A 358 9.87 17.49 -29.32
N ASN A 359 10.15 18.77 -29.56
CA ASN A 359 10.92 19.61 -28.63
C ASN A 359 10.08 20.09 -27.43
N TYR A 360 8.75 20.01 -27.51
CA TYR A 360 7.83 20.53 -26.50
C TYR A 360 7.08 19.42 -25.76
N PHE A 361 7.12 18.17 -26.23
CA PHE A 361 6.58 17.04 -25.48
C PHE A 361 7.59 16.51 -24.45
N VAL A 362 7.29 16.69 -23.16
CA VAL A 362 8.15 16.24 -22.06
C VAL A 362 7.76 14.83 -21.64
N ALA A 363 8.34 13.82 -22.30
CA ALA A 363 8.02 12.40 -22.06
C ALA A 363 8.15 11.97 -20.58
N ARG A 364 9.07 12.59 -19.82
CA ARG A 364 9.26 12.31 -18.39
C ARG A 364 8.01 12.63 -17.56
N LEU A 365 7.16 13.57 -17.99
CA LEU A 365 5.94 13.96 -17.30
C LEU A 365 4.72 13.11 -17.69
N TRP A 366 4.85 12.17 -18.64
CA TRP A 366 3.73 11.31 -19.06
C TRP A 366 3.07 10.52 -17.91
N PRO A 367 3.80 9.93 -16.96
CA PRO A 367 3.17 9.28 -15.82
C PRO A 367 2.34 10.24 -14.96
N ALA A 368 2.78 11.50 -14.81
CA ALA A 368 2.03 12.52 -14.08
C ALA A 368 0.74 12.91 -14.81
N VAL A 369 0.77 13.00 -16.14
CA VAL A 369 -0.43 13.21 -16.97
C VAL A 369 -1.48 12.12 -16.71
N VAL A 370 -1.07 10.85 -16.77
CA VAL A 370 -1.95 9.71 -16.50
C VAL A 370 -2.46 9.75 -15.05
N ALA A 371 -1.59 10.07 -14.09
CA ALA A 371 -1.96 10.21 -12.69
C ALA A 371 -3.02 11.29 -12.49
N TYR A 372 -2.87 12.48 -13.08
CA TYR A 372 -3.86 13.55 -13.00
C TYR A 372 -5.20 13.11 -13.57
N ALA A 373 -5.23 12.59 -14.80
CA ALA A 373 -6.47 12.12 -15.41
C ALA A 373 -7.19 11.11 -14.51
N VAL A 374 -6.46 10.08 -14.03
CA VAL A 374 -7.04 9.01 -13.21
C VAL A 374 -7.49 9.49 -11.85
N CYS A 375 -6.65 10.22 -11.12
CA CYS A 375 -6.97 10.71 -9.79
C CYS A 375 -8.13 11.71 -9.81
N LEU A 376 -8.22 12.57 -10.83
CA LEU A 376 -9.31 13.52 -10.95
C LEU A 376 -10.63 12.86 -11.34
N GLY A 377 -10.59 11.86 -12.23
CA GLY A 377 -11.73 11.00 -12.53
C GLY A 377 -12.22 10.22 -11.29
N THR A 378 -11.29 9.66 -10.50
CA THR A 378 -11.59 9.04 -9.20
C THR A 378 -12.25 10.02 -8.24
N GLN A 379 -11.65 11.21 -8.08
CA GLN A 379 -12.15 12.23 -7.16
C GLN A 379 -13.57 12.69 -7.54
N ALA A 380 -13.86 12.87 -8.83
CA ALA A 380 -15.19 13.24 -9.30
C ALA A 380 -16.26 12.18 -8.93
N GLN A 381 -15.89 10.90 -8.91
CA GLN A 381 -16.80 9.81 -8.49
C GLN A 381 -16.93 9.71 -6.97
N GLU A 382 -15.84 9.86 -6.23
CA GLU A 382 -15.84 9.77 -4.76
C GLU A 382 -16.50 10.98 -4.11
N ARG A 383 -16.45 12.14 -4.76
CA ARG A 383 -16.89 13.42 -4.20
C ARG A 383 -17.80 14.18 -5.19
N PRO A 384 -18.95 13.62 -5.58
CA PRO A 384 -19.82 14.19 -6.62
C PRO A 384 -20.46 15.54 -6.24
N ARG A 385 -20.35 15.95 -4.98
CA ARG A 385 -20.80 17.27 -4.49
C ARG A 385 -19.74 18.36 -4.66
N GLN A 386 -18.51 18.01 -5.03
CA GLN A 386 -17.48 18.98 -5.39
C GLN A 386 -17.60 19.31 -6.87
N ARG A 387 -17.13 20.48 -7.27
CA ARG A 387 -16.99 20.82 -8.69
C ARG A 387 -16.08 19.78 -9.36
N PRO A 388 -16.34 19.41 -10.63
CA PRO A 388 -15.40 18.58 -11.37
C PRO A 388 -14.00 19.20 -11.34
N PRO A 389 -12.97 18.44 -10.96
CA PRO A 389 -11.62 18.98 -10.76
C PRO A 389 -10.88 19.24 -12.08
N TRP A 390 -11.54 19.06 -13.23
CA TRP A 390 -10.98 19.24 -14.56
C TRP A 390 -10.53 20.67 -14.87
N HIS A 391 -10.94 21.66 -14.06
CA HIS A 391 -10.39 23.01 -14.15
C HIS A 391 -8.88 23.07 -13.87
N VAL A 392 -8.25 22.00 -13.34
CA VAL A 392 -6.80 21.90 -13.14
C VAL A 392 -6.01 22.24 -14.41
N VAL A 393 -6.55 21.93 -15.58
CA VAL A 393 -5.85 22.13 -16.86
C VAL A 393 -5.65 23.63 -17.14
N ASP A 394 -6.55 24.46 -16.62
CA ASP A 394 -6.46 25.92 -16.68
C ASP A 394 -5.59 26.52 -15.57
N GLN A 395 -5.17 25.70 -14.61
CA GLN A 395 -4.41 26.15 -13.45
C GLN A 395 -2.92 25.94 -13.59
N PHE A 396 -2.44 25.05 -14.46
CA PHE A 396 -1.00 24.91 -14.67
C PHE A 396 -0.42 26.24 -15.16
N ALA A 397 0.44 26.85 -14.36
CA ALA A 397 1.15 28.06 -14.72
C ALA A 397 2.58 27.73 -15.11
N ILE A 398 3.05 28.35 -16.19
CA ILE A 398 4.42 28.24 -16.69
C ILE A 398 5.41 28.59 -15.56
N ASP A 399 5.41 29.86 -15.11
CA ASP A 399 6.29 30.35 -14.04
C ASP A 399 6.24 29.48 -12.76
N SER A 400 5.04 29.06 -12.31
CA SER A 400 4.91 28.24 -11.11
C SER A 400 5.49 26.83 -11.29
N LEU A 401 5.40 26.24 -12.49
CA LEU A 401 6.02 24.94 -12.77
C LEU A 401 7.53 25.05 -12.84
N GLU A 402 8.08 26.10 -13.48
CA GLU A 402 9.52 26.37 -13.52
C GLU A 402 10.10 26.47 -12.10
N ASP A 403 9.53 27.34 -11.26
CA ASP A 403 9.95 27.55 -9.87
C ASP A 403 9.93 26.23 -9.09
N ALA A 404 8.86 25.45 -9.23
CA ALA A 404 8.73 24.16 -8.56
C ALA A 404 9.81 23.17 -9.03
N PHE A 405 10.08 23.12 -10.35
CA PHE A 405 11.05 22.22 -10.95
C PHE A 405 12.49 22.55 -10.55
N GLU A 406 12.84 23.83 -10.48
CA GLU A 406 14.14 24.26 -9.98
C GLU A 406 14.34 23.83 -8.52
N GLN A 407 13.32 24.04 -7.68
CA GLN A 407 13.39 23.72 -6.26
C GLN A 407 13.43 22.21 -5.96
N VAL A 408 12.83 21.36 -6.79
CA VAL A 408 13.01 19.90 -6.67
C VAL A 408 14.32 19.40 -7.28
N GLY A 409 15.06 20.27 -7.99
CA GLY A 409 16.36 19.95 -8.58
C GLY A 409 16.25 19.28 -9.93
N SER A 410 15.16 19.56 -10.64
CA SER A 410 14.91 19.06 -11.97
C SER A 410 15.72 19.82 -13.03
N ASP A 411 16.13 19.13 -14.07
CA ASP A 411 16.59 19.72 -15.33
C ASP A 411 15.43 20.23 -16.20
N LEU A 412 14.18 20.03 -15.77
CA LEU A 412 12.98 20.47 -16.48
C LEU A 412 12.63 21.94 -16.27
N SER A 413 13.34 22.70 -15.41
CA SER A 413 13.08 24.14 -15.25
C SER A 413 13.29 24.91 -16.57
N GLY A 414 14.18 24.44 -17.45
CA GLY A 414 14.36 25.00 -18.80
C GLY A 414 13.49 24.37 -19.90
N ALA A 415 12.56 23.47 -19.56
CA ALA A 415 11.75 22.74 -20.54
C ALA A 415 10.46 23.47 -20.94
N GLU A 416 10.41 24.78 -20.71
CA GLU A 416 9.25 25.62 -21.05
C GLU A 416 9.19 25.97 -22.53
N PRO A 417 7.98 26.13 -23.09
CA PRO A 417 6.65 25.88 -22.52
C PRO A 417 6.21 24.40 -22.57
N GLY A 418 7.12 23.46 -22.88
CA GLY A 418 6.80 22.07 -23.13
C GLY A 418 6.15 21.32 -21.95
N ALA A 419 6.59 21.60 -20.72
CA ALA A 419 5.99 20.99 -19.53
C ALA A 419 4.52 21.39 -19.35
N TYR A 420 4.20 22.68 -19.51
CA TYR A 420 2.84 23.20 -19.48
C TYR A 420 1.97 22.50 -20.52
N TRP A 421 2.40 22.49 -21.78
CA TRP A 421 1.63 21.88 -22.87
C TRP A 421 1.42 20.38 -22.69
N THR A 422 2.45 19.65 -22.25
CA THR A 422 2.36 18.21 -21.97
C THR A 422 1.32 17.91 -20.90
N LEU A 423 1.28 18.71 -19.83
CA LEU A 423 0.32 18.53 -18.73
C LEU A 423 -1.10 18.93 -19.14
N THR A 424 -1.28 20.14 -19.65
CA THR A 424 -2.59 20.71 -19.98
C THR A 424 -3.31 19.87 -21.04
N LEU A 425 -2.68 19.64 -22.20
CA LEU A 425 -3.29 18.87 -23.29
C LEU A 425 -3.32 17.36 -22.99
N GLY A 426 -2.26 16.85 -22.36
CA GLY A 426 -2.17 15.44 -22.02
C GLY A 426 -3.27 14.97 -21.08
N VAL A 427 -3.57 15.76 -20.04
CA VAL A 427 -4.59 15.39 -19.05
C VAL A 427 -5.97 15.34 -19.70
N GLU A 428 -6.28 16.28 -20.60
CA GLU A 428 -7.54 16.28 -21.34
C GLU A 428 -7.66 15.05 -22.24
N VAL A 429 -6.63 14.77 -23.05
CA VAL A 429 -6.61 13.64 -23.99
C VAL A 429 -6.75 12.30 -23.26
N VAL A 430 -6.00 12.09 -22.17
CA VAL A 430 -6.08 10.84 -21.40
C VAL A 430 -7.46 10.69 -20.74
N ALA A 431 -7.99 11.75 -20.15
CA ALA A 431 -9.28 11.69 -19.47
C ALA A 431 -10.44 11.45 -20.45
N GLU A 432 -10.41 12.04 -21.65
CA GLU A 432 -11.37 11.74 -22.72
C GLU A 432 -11.28 10.29 -23.18
N ALA A 433 -10.06 9.77 -23.39
CA ALA A 433 -9.85 8.37 -23.78
C ALA A 433 -10.37 7.37 -22.74
N LEU A 434 -10.30 7.74 -21.46
CA LEU A 434 -10.84 6.96 -20.35
C LEU A 434 -12.36 7.16 -20.15
N GLY A 435 -13.00 8.01 -20.94
CA GLY A 435 -14.44 8.24 -20.95
C GLY A 435 -14.93 9.21 -19.88
N TRP A 436 -14.07 10.08 -19.36
CA TRP A 436 -14.46 11.12 -18.41
C TRP A 436 -14.79 12.45 -19.10
N PRO A 437 -15.84 13.16 -18.66
CA PRO A 437 -16.23 14.43 -19.25
C PRO A 437 -15.31 15.55 -18.73
N VAL A 438 -14.26 15.88 -19.48
CA VAL A 438 -13.28 16.91 -19.10
C VAL A 438 -13.84 18.31 -19.34
N ARG A 439 -14.57 18.51 -20.45
CA ARG A 439 -15.28 19.74 -20.80
C ARG A 439 -16.50 19.41 -21.65
N THR A 440 -17.70 19.88 -21.28
CA THR A 440 -18.70 20.19 -22.30
C THR A 440 -18.16 21.40 -23.03
N THR A 441 -17.63 21.22 -24.24
CA THR A 441 -17.48 22.32 -25.20
C THR A 441 -18.82 23.03 -25.25
N THR A 442 -18.90 24.14 -24.51
CA THR A 442 -19.93 25.14 -24.77
C THR A 442 -19.45 25.74 -26.08
N THR A 443 -19.83 25.12 -27.20
CA THR A 443 -19.68 25.72 -28.52
C THR A 443 -20.18 27.14 -28.39
N ALA A 444 -19.26 28.08 -28.51
CA ALA A 444 -19.54 29.49 -28.68
C ALA A 444 -20.60 29.60 -29.79
N GLY A 445 -21.83 29.94 -29.41
CA GLY A 445 -22.97 29.88 -30.30
C GLY A 445 -24.22 30.44 -29.66
N GLY A 446 -24.30 31.77 -29.56
CA GLY A 446 -25.60 32.44 -29.58
C GLY A 446 -25.82 33.53 -28.54
N GLY A 447 -25.63 34.78 -28.97
CA GLY A 447 -26.49 35.88 -28.57
C GLY A 447 -25.98 36.76 -27.42
N ARG A 448 -25.22 37.80 -27.79
CA ARG A 448 -25.49 39.11 -27.20
C ARG A 448 -26.91 39.51 -27.63
N ALA A 449 -27.77 39.76 -26.65
CA ALA A 449 -28.89 40.68 -26.75
C ALA A 449 -28.85 41.57 -25.50
#